data_AF-A0A3N4DZ03-F1
#
_entry.id   AF-A0A3N4DZ03-F1
#
_cell.length_a   1.000
_cell.length_b   1.000
_cell.length_c   1.000
_cell.angle_alpha   90.00
_cell.angle_beta   90.00
_cell.angle_gamma   90.00
#
_symmetry.space_group_name_H-M   'P 1'
#
loop_
_entity.id
_entity.type
_entity.pdbx_description
1 polymer ?
#
loop_
_entity_poly.entity_id
_entity_poly.type
_entity_poly.pdbx_seq_one_letter_code
_entity_poly.pdbx_strand_id
1 'polypeptide(L)'
;MKSEQLGINTLAKVLGVTPHGLWLFAKGEEHFLSFEAFPWFKDAAVSAVFNVEEQGRDGFCWPDLDVDLSMDGIKHPDKYPLKAKH
;
A
#
# COMPACT_ATOMS: atom_id res chain seq x y z
N MET A 1 -31.85 -11.29 19.17
CA MET A 1 -31.16 -10.88 17.93
C MET A 1 -29.69 -10.75 18.26
N LYS A 2 -28.83 -11.57 17.65
CA LYS A 2 -27.39 -11.59 17.94
C LYS A 2 -26.77 -10.31 17.40
N SER A 3 -26.17 -9.53 18.28
CA SER A 3 -25.29 -8.43 17.89
C SER A 3 -24.00 -9.06 17.40
N GLU A 4 -23.82 -9.10 16.08
CA GLU A 4 -22.55 -9.49 15.47
C GLU A 4 -21.62 -8.28 15.59
N GLN A 5 -20.79 -8.28 16.63
CA GLN A 5 -19.59 -7.44 16.64
C GLN A 5 -18.71 -7.93 15.48
N LEU A 6 -18.85 -7.29 14.31
CA LEU A 6 -17.81 -7.34 13.28
C LEU A 6 -16.55 -6.75 13.92
N GLY A 7 -15.65 -7.64 14.35
CA GLY A 7 -14.28 -7.25 14.61
C GLY A 7 -13.77 -6.59 13.33
N ILE A 8 -13.55 -5.28 13.38
CA ILE A 8 -12.92 -4.50 12.32
C ILE A 8 -11.47 -4.99 12.23
N ASN A 9 -11.26 -6.13 11.56
CA ASN A 9 -10.01 -6.42 10.88
C ASN A 9 -9.96 -5.42 9.73
N THR A 10 -9.47 -4.22 10.00
CA THR A 10 -9.41 -3.17 8.98
C THR A 10 -8.28 -3.54 8.01
N LEU A 11 -8.63 -4.34 7.02
CA LEU A 11 -7.78 -4.77 5.93
C LEU A 11 -7.23 -3.54 5.19
N ALA A 12 -5.95 -3.59 4.84
CA ALA A 12 -5.34 -2.61 3.96
C ALA A 12 -6.08 -2.53 2.62
N LYS A 13 -6.25 -1.32 2.09
CA LYS A 13 -6.91 -1.09 0.80
C LYS A 13 -6.37 0.16 0.11
N VAL A 14 -6.29 0.12 -1.21
CA VAL A 14 -6.04 1.34 -2.00
C VAL A 14 -7.36 2.12 -2.15
N LEU A 15 -7.34 3.39 -1.77
CA LEU A 15 -8.49 4.30 -1.82
C LEU A 15 -8.63 4.98 -3.19
N GLY A 16 -7.51 5.21 -3.88
CA GLY A 16 -7.50 5.93 -5.13
C GLY A 16 -6.08 6.12 -5.67
N VAL A 17 -6.01 6.42 -6.97
CA VAL A 17 -4.77 6.73 -7.68
C VAL A 17 -4.88 8.12 -8.29
N THR A 18 -3.78 8.86 -8.26
CA THR A 18 -3.61 10.19 -8.83
C THR A 18 -2.43 10.18 -9.80
N PRO A 19 -2.21 11.24 -10.60
CA PRO A 19 -1.03 11.35 -11.44
C PRO A 19 0.32 11.34 -10.68
N HIS A 20 0.30 11.56 -9.37
CA HIS A 20 1.51 11.70 -8.54
C HIS A 20 1.75 10.54 -7.58
N GLY A 21 0.80 9.63 -7.41
CA GLY A 21 0.84 8.62 -6.35
C GLY A 21 -0.52 7.99 -6.09
N LEU A 22 -0.57 7.12 -5.09
CA LEU A 22 -1.79 6.46 -4.64
C LEU A 22 -2.02 6.66 -3.14
N TRP A 23 -3.28 6.53 -2.72
CA TRP A 23 -3.67 6.54 -1.33
C TRP A 23 -3.89 5.11 -0.82
N LEU A 24 -3.11 4.72 0.19
CA LEU A 24 -3.27 3.46 0.90
C LEU A 24 -3.94 3.75 2.25
N PHE A 25 -5.04 3.07 2.54
CA PHE A 25 -5.59 3.01 3.89
C PHE A 25 -5.07 1.75 4.58
N ALA A 26 -4.35 1.91 5.68
CA ALA A 26 -3.82 0.80 6.47
C ALA A 26 -3.73 1.21 7.95
N LYS A 27 -3.96 0.27 8.87
CA LYS A 27 -3.88 0.52 10.32
C LYS A 27 -4.74 1.68 10.84
N GLY A 28 -5.84 1.98 10.15
CA GLY A 28 -6.74 3.07 10.55
C GLY A 28 -6.30 4.46 10.08
N GLU A 29 -5.23 4.55 9.30
CA GLU A 29 -4.64 5.79 8.80
C GLU A 29 -4.59 5.76 7.25
N GLU A 30 -4.60 6.95 6.65
CA GLU A 30 -4.37 7.15 5.22
C GLU A 30 -2.90 7.52 4.99
N HIS A 31 -2.27 6.85 4.03
CA HIS A 31 -0.90 7.05 3.63
C HIS A 31 -0.83 7.38 2.15
N PHE A 32 -0.19 8.50 1.81
CA PHE A 32 0.08 8.84 0.41
C PHE A 32 1.41 8.25 -0.03
N LEU A 33 1.37 7.36 -1.02
CA LEU A 33 2.55 6.75 -1.63
C LEU A 33 2.84 7.47 -2.94
N SER A 34 3.80 8.40 -2.92
CA SER A 34 4.20 9.14 -4.11
C SER A 34 4.95 8.25 -5.11
N PHE A 35 4.75 8.46 -6.40
CA PHE A 35 5.50 7.74 -7.43
C PHE A 35 6.98 8.14 -7.51
N GLU A 36 7.38 9.23 -6.84
CA GLU A 36 8.79 9.57 -6.66
C GLU A 36 9.48 8.61 -5.67
N ALA A 37 8.79 8.27 -4.57
CA ALA A 37 9.30 7.33 -3.57
C ALA A 37 9.01 5.86 -3.91
N PHE A 38 7.89 5.59 -4.58
CA PHE A 38 7.42 4.26 -4.93
C PHE A 38 7.16 4.14 -6.44
N PRO A 39 8.22 4.15 -7.27
CA PRO A 39 8.09 4.29 -8.73
C PRO A 39 7.40 3.11 -9.42
N TRP A 40 7.38 1.92 -8.80
CA TRP A 40 6.78 0.71 -9.38
C TRP A 40 5.27 0.84 -9.65
N PHE A 41 4.58 1.71 -8.93
CA PHE A 41 3.15 1.93 -9.13
C PHE A 41 2.84 2.88 -10.29
N LYS A 42 3.81 3.63 -10.79
CA LYS A 42 3.59 4.73 -11.76
C LYS A 42 2.96 4.26 -13.07
N ASP A 43 3.48 3.16 -13.62
CA ASP A 43 3.08 2.60 -14.91
C ASP A 43 2.38 1.23 -14.76
N ALA A 44 2.03 0.86 -13.52
CA ALA A 44 1.35 -0.37 -13.20
C ALA A 44 -0.12 -0.37 -13.67
N ALA A 45 -0.64 -1.54 -14.04
CA ALA A 45 -2.06 -1.69 -14.34
C ALA A 45 -2.89 -1.33 -13.10
N VAL A 46 -3.95 -0.54 -13.29
CA VAL A 46 -4.82 -0.11 -12.18
C VAL A 46 -5.33 -1.31 -11.38
N SER A 47 -5.71 -2.40 -12.04
CA SER A 47 -6.14 -3.63 -11.34
C SER A 47 -5.08 -4.18 -10.39
N ALA A 48 -3.81 -4.19 -10.82
CA ALA A 48 -2.69 -4.65 -10.01
C ALA A 48 -2.41 -3.70 -8.83
N VAL A 49 -2.52 -2.37 -9.05
CA VAL A 49 -2.36 -1.37 -7.98
C VAL A 49 -3.41 -1.53 -6.88
N PHE A 50 -4.64 -1.90 -7.22
CA PHE A 50 -5.70 -2.10 -6.23
C PHE A 50 -5.66 -3.49 -5.57
N ASN A 51 -4.84 -4.42 -6.08
CA ASN A 51 -4.67 -5.76 -5.52
C ASN A 51 -3.62 -5.75 -4.40
N VAL A 52 -3.94 -5.11 -3.27
CA VAL A 52 -3.09 -5.09 -2.08
C VAL A 52 -3.50 -6.18 -1.09
N GLU A 53 -2.52 -6.89 -0.54
CA GLU A 53 -2.70 -7.92 0.48
C GLU A 53 -1.89 -7.58 1.74
N GLU A 54 -2.43 -7.84 2.93
CA GLU A 54 -1.69 -7.69 4.18
C GLU A 54 -0.78 -8.91 4.41
N GLN A 55 0.51 -8.66 4.63
CA GLN A 55 1.48 -9.66 5.08
C GLN A 55 1.86 -9.43 6.55
N GLY A 56 1.35 -10.28 7.43
CA GLY A 56 1.68 -10.25 8.86
C GLY A 56 1.15 -9.00 9.56
N ARG A 57 1.91 -8.45 10.51
CA ARG A 57 1.45 -7.31 11.31
C ARG A 57 1.59 -5.98 10.57
N ASP A 58 2.69 -5.75 9.88
CA ASP A 58 3.05 -4.43 9.34
C ASP A 58 3.54 -4.50 7.90
N GLY A 59 3.32 -5.61 7.19
CA GLY A 59 3.69 -5.80 5.80
C GLY A 59 2.49 -5.71 4.86
N PHE A 60 2.77 -5.27 3.64
CA PHE A 60 1.82 -5.13 2.55
C PHE A 60 2.47 -5.66 1.28
N CYS A 61 1.74 -6.44 0.50
CA CYS A 61 2.21 -7.03 -0.74
C CYS A 61 1.26 -6.66 -1.88
N TRP A 62 1.84 -6.35 -3.03
CA TRP A 62 1.15 -6.27 -4.31
C TRP A 62 1.64 -7.43 -5.18
N PRO A 63 0.97 -8.60 -5.13
CA PRO A 63 1.46 -9.83 -5.76
C PRO A 63 1.59 -9.70 -7.29
N ASP A 64 0.71 -8.91 -7.92
CA ASP A 64 0.77 -8.68 -9.37
C ASP A 64 1.93 -7.78 -9.80
N LEU A 65 2.55 -7.05 -8.85
CA LEU A 65 3.63 -6.10 -9.11
C LEU A 65 4.99 -6.57 -8.58
N ASP A 66 5.02 -7.67 -7.82
CA ASP A 66 6.22 -8.13 -7.09
C ASP A 66 6.77 -7.03 -6.17
N VAL A 67 5.86 -6.31 -5.49
CA VAL A 67 6.18 -5.20 -4.58
C VAL A 67 5.75 -5.55 -3.16
N ASP A 68 6.72 -5.59 -2.24
CA ASP A 68 6.49 -5.69 -0.81
C ASP A 68 6.90 -4.40 -0.10
N LEU A 69 6.03 -3.88 0.77
CA LEU A 69 6.28 -2.70 1.59
C LEU A 69 5.98 -2.99 3.06
N SER A 70 6.76 -2.39 3.96
CA SER A 70 6.45 -2.37 5.38
C SER A 70 5.88 -1.01 5.79
N MET A 71 5.12 -0.98 6.89
CA MET A 71 4.61 0.27 7.46
C MET A 71 5.74 1.26 7.77
N ASP A 72 6.89 0.79 8.25
CA ASP A 72 8.05 1.63 8.50
C ASP A 72 8.62 2.22 7.20
N GLY A 73 8.72 1.42 6.14
CA GLY A 73 9.15 1.89 4.81
C GLY A 73 8.17 2.90 4.19
N ILE A 74 6.87 2.75 4.44
CA ILE A 74 5.84 3.71 4.02
C ILE A 74 5.97 5.04 4.78
N LYS A 75 6.23 5.00 6.09
CA LYS A 75 6.38 6.20 6.93
C LYS A 75 7.72 6.90 6.77
N HIS A 76 8.76 6.16 6.38
CA HIS A 76 10.13 6.65 6.23
C HIS A 76 10.78 6.20 4.91
N PRO A 77 10.24 6.61 3.76
CA PRO A 77 10.74 6.18 2.45
C PRO A 77 12.19 6.65 2.18
N ASP A 78 12.63 7.72 2.82
CA ASP A 78 14.00 8.26 2.74
C ASP A 78 15.05 7.33 3.35
N LYS A 79 14.69 6.52 4.35
CA LYS A 79 15.59 5.54 4.97
C LYS A 79 15.84 4.32 4.09
N TYR A 80 14.92 4.07 3.17
CA TYR A 80 14.97 2.96 2.25
C TYR A 80 14.88 3.52 0.83
N PRO A 81 15.93 4.21 0.33
CA PRO A 81 15.91 4.77 -1.01
C PRO A 81 15.90 3.62 -2.02
N LEU A 82 14.72 3.34 -2.55
CA LEU A 82 14.48 2.28 -3.52
C LEU A 82 14.95 2.81 -4.87
N LYS A 83 16.25 2.63 -5.13
CA LYS A 83 16.84 2.96 -6.43
C LYS A 83 16.25 2.02 -7.47
N ALA A 84 15.22 2.48 -8.19
CA ALA A 84 14.89 1.93 -9.49
C ALA A 84 16.14 2.07 -10.37
N LYS A 85 16.89 0.99 -10.54
CA LYS A 85 17.91 0.92 -11.59
C LYS A 85 17.13 0.81 -12.90
N HIS A 86 17.10 1.91 -13.63
CA HIS A 86 16.73 1.88 -15.04
C HIS A 86 17.87 1.29 -15.87
#